data_AF-A0A1F6U0Z6-F1
#
_entry.id   AF-A0A1F6U0Z6-F1
#
_cell.length_a   1.000
_cell.length_b   1.000
_cell.length_c   1.000
_cell.angle_alpha   90.00
_cell.angle_beta   90.00
_cell.angle_gamma   90.00
#
_symmetry.space_group_name_H-M   'P 1'
#
loop_
_entity.id
_entity.type
_entity.pdbx_description
1 polymer ?
#
loop_
_entity_poly.entity_id
_entity_poly.type
_entity_poly.pdbx_seq_one_letter_code
_entity_poly.pdbx_strand_id
1 'polypeptide(L)'
;MHAAAGKNHFELFGLPVAFDLDANDLASRYRELQRHVHPDKFANASDQERRLSLQMTALVNEAFQTLKDPVRRGRYLLGLRGVDVGGETDTKMDAAFLMEQMEWRENLEEIRQADNPRKQLAELANRIGQRMQDKIGHFRRALDKDSPEEIRKARNIVREMQFLEKMQQEIDNLEYDFETQINADEKKDEHR
;
A
#
# COMPACT_ATOMS: atom_id res chain seq x y z
N MET A 1 3.53 10.51 26.52
CA MET A 1 2.45 9.75 27.17
C MET A 1 1.14 9.96 26.42
N HIS A 2 0.72 8.97 25.62
CA HIS A 2 -0.67 8.52 25.45
C HIS A 2 -0.71 7.42 24.36
N ALA A 3 -0.51 6.17 24.77
CA ALA A 3 -1.14 5.04 24.12
C ALA A 3 -2.11 4.48 25.16
N ALA A 4 -3.36 4.90 25.08
CA ALA A 4 -4.44 4.38 25.90
C ALA A 4 -4.86 3.01 25.36
N ALA A 5 -4.93 2.02 26.25
CA ALA A 5 -5.70 0.77 26.18
C ALA A 5 -6.18 0.31 24.78
N GLY A 6 -5.26 -0.24 24.00
CA GLY A 6 -5.50 -1.00 22.77
C GLY A 6 -4.15 -1.38 22.20
N LYS A 7 -3.89 -2.67 21.96
CA LYS A 7 -2.63 -3.08 21.31
C LYS A 7 -2.56 -2.44 19.92
N ASN A 8 -1.46 -1.78 19.58
CA ASN A 8 -1.25 -1.29 18.22
C ASN A 8 -1.08 -2.47 17.24
N HIS A 9 -1.09 -2.24 15.92
CA HIS A 9 -1.02 -3.32 14.93
C HIS A 9 0.23 -4.19 15.07
N PHE A 10 1.38 -3.61 15.44
CA PHE A 10 2.61 -4.38 15.67
C PHE A 10 2.48 -5.24 16.92
N GLU A 11 1.98 -4.67 18.02
CA GLU A 11 1.74 -5.39 19.28
C GLU A 11 0.69 -6.49 19.14
N LEU A 12 -0.29 -6.33 18.24
CA LEU A 12 -1.29 -7.35 17.92
C LEU A 12 -0.63 -8.62 17.37
N PHE A 13 0.37 -8.47 16.51
CA PHE A 13 1.15 -9.60 15.99
C PHE A 13 2.37 -9.94 16.86
N GLY A 14 2.67 -9.17 17.91
CA GLY A 14 3.89 -9.36 18.71
C GLY A 14 5.17 -9.03 17.93
N LEU A 15 5.09 -8.07 17.02
CA LEU A 15 6.20 -7.55 16.22
C LEU A 15 6.78 -6.27 16.83
N PRO A 16 8.07 -5.97 16.60
CA PRO A 16 8.62 -4.67 16.96
C PRO A 16 7.96 -3.55 16.15
N VAL A 17 7.81 -2.37 16.76
CA VAL A 17 7.33 -1.17 16.08
C VAL A 17 8.45 -0.63 15.20
N ALA A 18 8.55 -1.14 13.98
CA ALA A 18 9.59 -0.80 13.02
C ALA A 18 9.02 -0.76 11.59
N PHE A 19 9.65 0.03 10.72
CA PHE A 19 9.28 0.03 9.32
C PHE A 19 9.72 -1.25 8.61
N ASP A 20 10.93 -1.73 8.90
CA ASP A 20 11.41 -3.00 8.36
C ASP A 20 10.78 -4.17 9.11
N LEU A 21 10.02 -4.97 8.38
CA LEU A 21 9.39 -6.19 8.85
C LEU A 21 9.72 -7.34 7.90
N ASP A 22 9.93 -8.52 8.46
CA ASP A 22 9.97 -9.76 7.70
C ASP A 22 8.53 -10.12 7.26
N ALA A 23 8.30 -10.12 5.94
CA ALA A 23 7.01 -10.44 5.35
C ALA A 23 6.55 -11.88 5.66
N ASN A 24 7.50 -12.81 5.80
CA ASN A 24 7.19 -14.20 6.14
C ASN A 24 6.78 -14.34 7.60
N ASP A 25 7.47 -13.65 8.52
CA ASP A 25 7.10 -13.63 9.95
C ASP A 25 5.72 -12.99 10.14
N LEU A 26 5.45 -11.85 9.50
CA LEU A 26 4.14 -11.21 9.51
C LEU A 26 3.04 -12.14 8.97
N ALA A 27 3.28 -12.81 7.83
CA ALA A 27 2.32 -13.74 7.24
C ALA A 27 2.07 -14.98 8.13
N SER A 28 3.11 -15.49 8.80
CA SER A 28 3.00 -16.61 9.74
C SER A 28 2.13 -16.24 10.93
N ARG A 29 2.42 -15.11 11.58
CA ARG A 29 1.66 -14.59 12.73
C ARG A 29 0.22 -14.24 12.38
N TYR A 30 -0.01 -13.71 11.19
CA TYR A 30 -1.37 -13.48 10.68
C TYR A 30 -2.17 -14.77 10.59
N ARG A 31 -1.63 -15.82 9.96
CA ARG A 31 -2.33 -17.12 9.86
C ARG A 31 -2.58 -17.73 11.22
N GLU A 32 -1.63 -17.64 12.14
CA GLU A 32 -1.81 -18.13 13.51
C GLU A 32 -2.96 -17.40 14.20
N LEU A 33 -2.94 -16.08 14.20
CA LEU A 33 -3.95 -15.27 14.87
C LEU A 33 -5.34 -15.42 14.24
N GLN A 34 -5.41 -15.46 12.91
CA GLN A 34 -6.64 -15.69 12.15
C GLN A 34 -7.30 -17.02 12.55
N ARG A 35 -6.50 -18.10 12.74
CA ARG A 35 -7.02 -19.39 13.23
C ARG A 35 -7.66 -19.26 14.61
N HIS A 36 -7.24 -18.35 15.48
CA HIS A 36 -7.82 -18.21 16.81
C HIS A 36 -9.10 -17.38 16.84
N VAL A 37 -9.24 -16.42 15.92
CA VAL A 37 -10.35 -15.46 15.93
C VAL A 37 -11.44 -15.72 14.89
N HIS A 38 -11.23 -16.67 13.97
CA HIS A 38 -12.14 -16.90 12.82
C HIS A 38 -13.60 -17.21 13.25
N PRO A 39 -14.61 -16.57 12.62
CA PRO A 39 -16.03 -16.75 12.98
C PRO A 39 -16.51 -18.20 12.97
N ASP A 40 -15.97 -19.02 12.07
CA ASP A 40 -16.32 -20.45 11.97
C ASP A 40 -16.08 -21.22 13.28
N LYS A 41 -15.09 -20.82 14.09
CA LYS A 41 -14.86 -21.44 15.41
C LYS A 41 -15.94 -21.09 16.43
N PHE A 42 -16.66 -20.00 16.21
CA PHE A 42 -17.70 -19.48 17.09
C PHE A 42 -19.10 -19.70 16.50
N ALA A 43 -19.23 -20.50 15.45
CA ALA A 43 -20.51 -20.81 14.81
C ALA A 43 -21.54 -21.45 15.76
N ASN A 44 -21.10 -22.11 16.84
CA ASN A 44 -21.96 -22.66 17.89
C ASN A 44 -21.91 -21.85 19.20
N ALA A 45 -21.17 -20.74 19.24
CA ALA A 45 -21.04 -19.87 20.40
C ALA A 45 -22.24 -18.92 20.54
N SER A 46 -22.31 -18.19 21.65
CA SER A 46 -23.34 -17.17 21.88
C SER A 46 -23.24 -16.03 20.85
N ASP A 47 -24.33 -15.29 20.67
CA ASP A 47 -24.34 -14.13 19.76
C ASP A 47 -23.32 -13.06 20.15
N GLN A 48 -23.04 -12.92 21.46
CA GLN A 48 -22.01 -12.01 21.95
C GLN A 48 -20.61 -12.46 21.49
N GLU A 49 -20.29 -13.74 21.64
CA GLU A 49 -19.00 -14.31 21.23
C GLU A 49 -18.80 -14.25 19.71
N ARG A 50 -19.86 -14.51 18.93
CA ARG A 50 -19.82 -14.36 17.47
C ARG A 50 -19.52 -12.93 17.04
N ARG A 51 -20.17 -11.94 17.66
CA ARG A 51 -19.90 -10.51 17.39
C ARG A 51 -18.47 -10.13 17.73
N LEU A 52 -17.96 -10.59 18.87
CA LEU A 52 -16.56 -10.35 19.27
C LEU A 52 -15.57 -10.98 18.28
N SER A 53 -15.84 -12.22 17.85
CA SER A 53 -15.03 -12.92 16.84
C SER A 53 -14.99 -12.17 15.50
N LEU A 54 -16.13 -11.64 15.03
CA LEU A 54 -16.20 -10.82 13.83
C LEU A 54 -15.37 -9.53 13.95
N GLN A 55 -15.50 -8.82 15.07
CA GLN A 55 -14.73 -7.60 15.34
C GLN A 55 -13.22 -7.89 15.38
N MET A 56 -12.82 -8.96 16.07
CA MET A 56 -11.42 -9.36 16.14
C MET A 56 -10.86 -9.78 14.77
N THR A 57 -11.65 -10.51 13.97
CA THR A 57 -11.25 -10.89 12.62
C THR A 57 -11.04 -9.67 11.73
N ALA A 58 -11.94 -8.69 11.80
CA ALA A 58 -11.80 -7.43 11.07
C ALA A 58 -10.52 -6.68 11.49
N LEU A 59 -10.26 -6.54 12.79
CA LEU A 59 -9.06 -5.90 13.33
C LEU A 59 -7.78 -6.60 12.86
N VAL A 60 -7.73 -7.93 12.92
CA VAL A 60 -6.57 -8.71 12.47
C VAL A 60 -6.30 -8.53 10.98
N ASN A 61 -7.36 -8.50 10.16
CA ASN A 61 -7.24 -8.25 8.73
C ASN A 61 -6.74 -6.82 8.46
N GLU A 62 -7.33 -5.81 9.10
CA GLU A 62 -6.92 -4.42 8.96
C GLU A 62 -5.45 -4.22 9.35
N ALA A 63 -5.04 -4.77 10.49
CA ALA A 63 -3.67 -4.72 10.96
C ALA A 63 -2.71 -5.40 9.97
N PHE A 64 -3.07 -6.58 9.47
CA PHE A 64 -2.25 -7.29 8.49
C PHE A 64 -2.11 -6.50 7.19
N GLN A 65 -3.21 -5.97 6.63
CA GLN A 65 -3.17 -5.18 5.41
C GLN A 65 -2.37 -3.89 5.59
N THR A 66 -2.50 -3.25 6.75
CA THR A 66 -1.73 -2.04 7.09
C THR A 66 -0.25 -2.32 7.20
N LEU A 67 0.13 -3.41 7.88
CA LEU A 67 1.54 -3.75 8.05
C LEU A 67 2.13 -4.40 6.81
N LYS A 68 1.38 -5.08 5.97
CA LYS A 68 1.93 -5.74 4.77
C LYS A 68 2.39 -4.70 3.74
N ASP A 69 1.61 -3.66 3.52
CA ASP A 69 1.89 -2.63 2.53
C ASP A 69 2.86 -1.55 3.08
N PRO A 70 4.00 -1.26 2.42
CA PRO A 70 4.96 -0.26 2.89
C PRO A 70 4.38 1.16 3.02
N VAL A 71 3.46 1.57 2.14
CA VAL A 71 2.89 2.93 2.16
C VAL A 71 1.97 3.10 3.37
N ARG A 72 1.06 2.15 3.58
CA ARG A 72 0.17 2.07 4.74
C ARG A 72 0.95 1.92 6.04
N ARG A 73 2.00 1.09 6.05
CA ARG A 73 2.89 0.92 7.21
C ARG A 73 3.61 2.22 7.57
N GLY A 74 4.13 2.93 6.56
CA GLY A 74 4.78 4.23 6.74
C GLY A 74 3.82 5.27 7.30
N ARG A 75 2.61 5.38 6.74
CA ARG A 75 1.54 6.24 7.25
C ARG A 75 1.17 5.89 8.69
N TYR A 76 1.03 4.60 9.00
CA TYR A 76 0.68 4.13 10.34
C TYR A 76 1.75 4.47 11.38
N LEU A 77 3.03 4.26 11.06
CA LEU A 77 4.15 4.61 11.93
C LEU A 77 4.23 6.12 12.21
N LEU A 78 3.98 6.96 11.21
CA LEU A 78 3.86 8.41 11.40
C LEU A 78 2.66 8.76 12.29
N GLY A 79 1.52 8.09 12.09
CA GLY A 79 0.35 8.24 12.95
C GLY A 79 0.62 7.89 14.41
N LEU A 80 1.39 6.82 14.68
CA LEU A 80 1.84 6.47 16.03
C LEU A 80 2.72 7.55 16.68
N ARG A 81 3.40 8.37 15.87
CA ARG A 81 4.17 9.55 16.32
C ARG A 81 3.33 10.85 16.39
N GLY A 82 2.01 10.76 16.20
CA GLY A 82 1.11 11.93 16.18
C GLY A 82 1.22 12.79 14.93
N VAL A 83 1.82 12.26 13.85
CA VAL A 83 2.01 12.98 12.59
C VAL A 83 0.90 12.58 11.63
N ASP A 84 0.00 13.53 11.33
CA ASP A 84 -1.00 13.33 10.29
C ASP A 84 -0.38 13.54 8.90
N VAL A 85 -0.36 12.49 8.11
CA VAL A 85 0.09 12.53 6.71
C VAL A 85 -0.89 13.32 5.82
N GLY A 86 -2.09 13.59 6.32
CA GLY A 86 -3.15 14.27 5.60
C GLY A 86 -3.87 13.34 4.63
N GLY A 87 -5.03 13.79 4.16
CA GLY A 87 -5.67 13.22 2.98
C GLY A 87 -5.02 13.76 1.71
N GLU A 88 -5.42 13.19 0.56
CA GLU A 88 -4.91 13.54 -0.77
C GLU A 88 -5.16 15.02 -1.17
N THR A 89 -6.03 15.71 -0.43
CA THR A 89 -6.42 17.10 -0.65
C THR A 89 -5.48 18.12 -0.01
N ASP A 90 -4.58 17.69 0.89
CA ASP A 90 -3.43 18.52 1.22
C ASP A 90 -2.47 18.41 0.02
N THR A 91 -2.30 19.50 -0.73
CA THR A 91 -1.56 19.54 -2.01
C THR A 91 -0.22 20.27 -1.92
N LYS A 92 0.24 20.60 -0.71
CA LYS A 92 1.58 21.17 -0.50
C LYS A 92 2.67 20.11 -0.75
N MET A 93 2.95 19.87 -2.03
CA MET A 93 4.00 18.97 -2.50
C MET A 93 5.15 19.74 -3.13
N ASP A 94 6.27 19.05 -3.31
CA ASP A 94 7.40 19.57 -4.05
C ASP A 94 7.04 19.77 -5.53
N ALA A 95 7.39 20.93 -6.08
CA ALA A 95 7.04 21.28 -7.46
C ALA A 95 7.69 20.33 -8.48
N ALA A 96 8.89 19.83 -8.20
CA ALA A 96 9.56 18.88 -9.09
C ALA A 96 8.80 17.55 -9.16
N PHE A 97 8.25 17.09 -8.03
CA PHE A 97 7.43 15.88 -8.01
C PHE A 97 6.11 16.05 -8.77
N LEU A 98 5.46 17.21 -8.67
CA LEU A 98 4.23 17.48 -9.43
C LEU A 98 4.49 17.49 -10.94
N MET A 99 5.62 18.04 -11.40
CA MET A 99 6.01 17.98 -12.81
C MET A 99 6.27 16.52 -13.25
N GLU A 100 6.96 15.73 -12.43
CA GLU A 100 7.21 14.31 -12.68
C GLU A 100 5.89 13.53 -12.85
N GLN A 101 4.88 13.81 -12.02
CA GLN A 101 3.56 13.21 -12.14
C GLN A 101 2.85 13.56 -13.44
N MET A 102 2.94 14.81 -13.87
CA MET A 102 2.35 15.24 -15.13
C MET A 102 3.00 14.51 -16.31
N GLU A 103 4.33 14.40 -16.30
CA GLU A 103 5.09 13.65 -17.32
C GLU A 103 4.65 12.17 -17.37
N TRP A 104 4.46 11.50 -16.22
CA TRP A 104 3.99 10.11 -16.22
C TRP A 104 2.58 9.96 -16.79
N ARG A 105 1.68 10.91 -16.52
CA ARG A 105 0.33 10.88 -17.08
C ARG A 105 0.34 11.12 -18.59
N GLU A 106 1.18 12.03 -19.07
CA GLU A 106 1.38 12.24 -20.50
C GLU A 106 1.94 10.97 -21.18
N ASN A 107 2.98 10.35 -20.60
CA ASN A 107 3.52 9.08 -21.08
C ASN A 107 2.44 7.98 -21.15
N LEU A 108 1.55 7.88 -20.15
CA LEU A 108 0.45 6.91 -20.18
C LEU A 108 -0.51 7.14 -21.36
N GLU A 109 -0.86 8.39 -21.65
CA GLU A 109 -1.71 8.72 -22.79
C GLU A 109 -1.03 8.43 -24.14
N GLU A 110 0.28 8.69 -24.25
CA GLU A 110 1.06 8.32 -25.43
C GLU A 110 1.14 6.80 -25.62
N ILE A 111 1.37 6.06 -24.52
CA ILE A 111 1.41 4.59 -24.54
C ILE A 111 0.12 4.00 -25.09
N ARG A 112 -1.06 4.57 -24.74
CA ARG A 112 -2.36 4.09 -25.26
C ARG A 112 -2.48 4.12 -26.78
N GLN A 113 -1.70 4.99 -27.44
CA GLN A 113 -1.75 5.20 -28.89
C GLN A 113 -0.50 4.66 -29.61
N ALA A 114 0.45 4.10 -28.88
CA ALA A 114 1.71 3.62 -29.42
C ALA A 114 1.55 2.31 -30.22
N ASP A 115 2.45 2.07 -31.18
CA ASP A 115 2.50 0.81 -31.94
C ASP A 115 2.88 -0.40 -31.07
N ASN A 116 3.62 -0.17 -29.96
CA ASN A 116 4.08 -1.21 -29.03
C ASN A 116 3.74 -0.85 -27.57
N PRO A 117 2.44 -0.74 -27.24
CA PRO A 117 1.98 -0.14 -25.98
C PRO A 117 2.43 -0.96 -24.76
N ARG A 118 2.44 -2.29 -24.86
CA ARG A 118 2.84 -3.19 -23.75
C ARG A 118 4.29 -3.03 -23.33
N LYS A 119 5.21 -2.92 -24.31
CA LYS A 119 6.62 -2.77 -24.00
C LYS A 119 6.87 -1.44 -23.29
N GLN A 120 6.27 -0.36 -23.79
CA GLN A 120 6.41 0.96 -23.19
C GLN A 120 5.72 1.03 -21.81
N LEU A 121 4.57 0.37 -21.64
CA LEU A 121 3.90 0.25 -20.35
C LEU A 121 4.76 -0.48 -19.31
N ALA A 122 5.40 -1.59 -19.69
CA ALA A 122 6.32 -2.31 -18.82
C ALA A 122 7.56 -1.47 -18.46
N GLU A 123 8.09 -0.68 -19.39
CA GLU A 123 9.18 0.26 -19.12
C GLU A 123 8.75 1.36 -18.11
N LEU A 124 7.55 1.91 -18.26
CA LEU A 124 6.98 2.85 -17.30
C LEU A 124 6.75 2.21 -15.93
N ALA A 125 6.19 1.00 -15.88
CA ALA A 125 5.98 0.22 -14.65
C ALA A 125 7.31 0.04 -13.90
N ASN A 126 8.38 -0.33 -14.61
CA ASN A 126 9.71 -0.46 -14.02
C ASN A 126 10.25 0.87 -13.47
N ARG A 127 10.06 1.99 -14.20
CA ARG A 127 10.45 3.33 -13.73
C ARG A 127 9.70 3.71 -12.44
N ILE A 128 8.39 3.51 -12.39
CA ILE A 128 7.56 3.80 -11.20
C ILE A 128 7.95 2.89 -10.03
N GLY A 129 8.17 1.59 -10.29
CA GLY A 129 8.64 0.63 -9.30
C GLY A 129 9.99 1.02 -8.69
N GLN A 130 10.96 1.42 -9.52
CA GLN A 130 12.26 1.90 -9.02
C GLN A 130 12.11 3.17 -8.18
N ARG A 131 11.28 4.11 -8.64
CA ARG A 131 10.98 5.35 -7.90
C ARG A 131 10.38 5.05 -6.53
N MET A 132 9.47 4.07 -6.45
CA MET A 132 8.91 3.60 -5.19
C MET A 132 9.99 3.04 -4.26
N GLN A 133 10.89 2.18 -4.75
CA GLN A 133 11.98 1.63 -3.93
C GLN A 133 12.91 2.73 -3.40
N ASP A 134 13.21 3.74 -4.21
CA ASP A 134 14.02 4.88 -3.78
C ASP A 134 13.32 5.67 -2.67
N LYS A 135 12.02 5.93 -2.79
CA LYS A 135 11.23 6.63 -1.77
C LYS A 135 11.14 5.81 -0.48
N ILE A 136 10.96 4.49 -0.55
CA ILE A 136 11.02 3.59 0.60
C ILE A 136 12.38 3.71 1.31
N GLY A 137 13.48 3.72 0.56
CA GLY A 137 14.82 3.92 1.11
C GLY A 137 15.02 5.28 1.78
N HIS A 138 14.48 6.35 1.18
CA HIS A 138 14.49 7.69 1.78
C HIS A 138 13.65 7.75 3.06
N PHE A 139 12.48 7.11 3.05
CA PHE A 139 11.57 7.09 4.20
C PHE A 139 12.22 6.42 5.40
N ARG A 140 12.87 5.25 5.20
CA ARG A 140 13.65 4.56 6.24
C ARG A 140 14.63 5.51 6.94
N ARG A 141 15.48 6.17 6.16
CA ARG A 141 16.51 7.09 6.69
C ARG A 141 15.92 8.29 7.43
N ALA A 142 14.76 8.78 7.01
CA ALA A 142 14.09 9.90 7.65
C ALA A 142 13.38 9.46 8.95
N LEU A 143 12.80 8.27 8.96
CA LEU A 143 12.06 7.73 10.10
C LEU A 143 12.96 7.48 11.33
N ASP A 144 14.23 7.15 11.13
CA ASP A 144 15.19 6.91 12.22
C ASP A 144 15.59 8.18 12.99
N LYS A 145 15.10 9.35 12.57
CA LYS A 145 15.42 10.64 13.17
C LYS A 145 14.18 11.33 13.73
N ASP A 146 14.33 11.96 14.90
CA ASP A 146 13.23 12.63 15.59
C ASP A 146 13.21 14.16 15.44
N SER A 147 14.03 14.71 14.54
CA SER A 147 14.01 16.16 14.31
C SER A 147 12.70 16.58 13.61
N PRO A 148 12.14 17.76 13.92
CA PRO A 148 10.93 18.24 13.25
C PRO A 148 11.05 18.33 11.72
N GLU A 149 12.26 18.55 11.22
CA GLU A 149 12.55 18.58 9.79
C GLU A 149 12.47 17.19 9.15
N GLU A 150 13.07 16.18 9.77
CA GLU A 150 13.06 14.81 9.26
C GLU A 150 11.66 14.19 9.37
N ILE A 151 10.89 14.54 10.40
CA ILE A 151 9.48 14.17 10.51
C ILE A 151 8.67 14.76 9.34
N ARG A 152 8.85 16.05 9.02
CA ARG A 152 8.19 16.68 7.86
C ARG A 152 8.61 16.02 6.54
N LYS A 153 9.89 15.67 6.43
CA LYS A 153 10.43 14.96 5.26
C LYS A 153 9.83 13.57 5.13
N ALA A 154 9.79 12.78 6.21
CA ALA A 154 9.18 11.46 6.24
C ALA A 154 7.69 11.53 5.85
N ARG A 155 6.96 12.51 6.38
CA ARG A 155 5.57 12.80 5.99
C ARG A 155 5.42 13.05 4.49
N ASN A 156 6.26 13.92 3.91
CA ASN A 156 6.20 14.25 2.49
C ASN A 156 6.53 13.02 1.63
N ILE A 157 7.53 12.22 2.02
CA ILE A 157 7.89 10.99 1.31
C ILE A 157 6.72 10.00 1.31
N VAL A 158 6.01 9.80 2.43
CA VAL A 158 4.82 8.93 2.44
C VAL A 158 3.76 9.43 1.48
N ARG A 159 3.55 10.74 1.39
CA ARG A 159 2.60 11.30 0.43
C ARG A 159 3.03 11.02 -1.00
N GLU A 160 4.30 11.23 -1.34
CA GLU A 160 4.81 10.87 -2.68
C GLU A 160 4.62 9.37 -2.99
N MET A 161 4.86 8.49 -2.01
CA MET A 161 4.60 7.06 -2.15
C MET A 161 3.12 6.76 -2.44
N GLN A 162 2.17 7.47 -1.82
CA GLN A 162 0.73 7.29 -2.13
C GLN A 162 0.40 7.63 -3.59
N PHE A 163 1.04 8.65 -4.18
CA PHE A 163 0.84 8.95 -5.60
C PHE A 163 1.49 7.91 -6.51
N LEU A 164 2.67 7.39 -6.14
CA LEU A 164 3.29 6.29 -6.88
C LEU A 164 2.43 5.03 -6.85
N GLU A 165 1.81 4.70 -5.70
CA GLU A 165 0.87 3.59 -5.57
C GLU A 165 -0.32 3.75 -6.54
N LYS A 166 -0.87 4.96 -6.66
CA LYS A 166 -1.94 5.24 -7.63
C LYS A 166 -1.49 5.10 -9.07
N MET A 167 -0.31 5.63 -9.41
CA MET A 167 0.24 5.49 -10.76
C MET A 167 0.45 4.02 -11.10
N GLN A 168 0.92 3.20 -10.15
CA GLN A 168 1.03 1.75 -10.34
C GLN A 168 -0.34 1.11 -10.59
N GLN A 169 -1.37 1.47 -9.82
CA GLN A 169 -2.74 0.97 -10.05
C GLN A 169 -3.27 1.37 -11.44
N GLU A 170 -3.01 2.60 -11.90
CA GLU A 170 -3.39 3.06 -13.24
C GLU A 170 -2.69 2.24 -14.34
N ILE A 171 -1.40 1.92 -14.14
CA ILE A 171 -0.61 1.05 -15.03
C ILE A 171 -1.17 -0.37 -15.05
N ASP A 172 -1.41 -0.97 -13.88
CA ASP A 172 -1.90 -2.34 -13.75
C ASP A 172 -3.29 -2.50 -14.41
N ASN A 173 -4.16 -1.50 -14.26
CA ASN A 173 -5.47 -1.48 -14.92
C ASN A 173 -5.33 -1.43 -16.45
N LEU A 174 -4.41 -0.61 -16.96
CA LEU A 174 -4.17 -0.52 -18.40
C LEU A 174 -3.56 -1.80 -18.97
N GLU A 175 -2.67 -2.45 -18.22
CA GLU A 175 -2.12 -3.75 -18.59
C GLU A 175 -3.23 -4.81 -18.72
N TYR A 176 -4.13 -4.87 -17.74
CA TYR A 176 -5.31 -5.74 -17.79
C TYR A 176 -6.23 -5.46 -19.00
N ASP A 177 -6.47 -4.19 -19.32
CA ASP A 177 -7.25 -3.80 -20.50
C ASP A 177 -6.60 -4.32 -21.79
N PHE A 178 -5.27 -4.21 -21.93
CA PHE A 178 -4.56 -4.76 -23.08
C PHE A 178 -4.57 -6.29 -23.14
N GLU A 179 -4.56 -6.99 -22.01
CA GLU A 179 -4.68 -8.46 -21.98
C GLU A 179 -6.08 -8.94 -22.40
N THR A 180 -7.11 -8.27 -21.89
CA THR A 180 -8.50 -8.63 -22.20
C THR A 180 -8.87 -8.38 -23.66
N GLN A 181 -8.35 -7.31 -24.27
CA GLN A 181 -8.60 -7.02 -25.68
C GLN A 181 -8.01 -8.09 -26.63
N ILE A 182 -6.79 -8.58 -26.36
CA ILE A 182 -6.19 -9.66 -27.15
C ILE A 182 -6.99 -10.94 -27.04
N ASN A 183 -7.35 -11.34 -25.82
CA ASN A 183 -8.15 -12.55 -25.62
C ASN A 183 -9.52 -12.49 -26.35
N ALA A 184 -10.04 -11.28 -26.58
CA ALA A 184 -11.27 -11.08 -27.34
C ALA A 184 -11.05 -11.15 -28.86
N ASP A 185 -9.92 -10.64 -29.36
CA ASP A 185 -9.58 -10.66 -30.78
C ASP A 185 -9.15 -12.06 -31.25
N GLU A 186 -8.35 -12.78 -30.45
CA GLU A 186 -7.97 -14.18 -30.73
C GLU A 186 -9.20 -15.11 -30.82
N LYS A 187 -10.19 -14.93 -29.94
CA LYS A 187 -11.44 -15.71 -29.99
C LYS A 187 -12.31 -15.42 -31.21
N LYS A 188 -12.24 -14.21 -31.77
CA LYS A 188 -12.98 -13.85 -33.00
C LYS A 188 -12.35 -14.47 -34.23
N ASP A 189 -11.03 -14.59 -34.27
CA ASP A 189 -10.31 -15.21 -35.37
C ASP A 189 -10.44 -16.74 -35.37
N GLU A 190 -10.58 -17.39 -34.21
CA GLU A 190 -10.87 -18.84 -34.13
C GLU A 190 -12.28 -19.24 -34.59
N HIS A 191 -13.23 -18.29 -34.65
CA HIS A 191 -14.63 -18.52 -35.06
C HIS A 191 -14.92 -18.10 -36.51
N ARG A 192 -13.87 -17.77 -37.30
CA ARG A 192 -13.96 -17.45 -38.73
C ARG A 192 -13.40 -18.57 -39.59
#